data_AF-A0A1H8J3E1-F1
#
_entry.id   AF-A0A1H8J3E1-F1
#
_cell.length_a   1.000
_cell.length_b   1.000
_cell.length_c   1.000
_cell.angle_alpha   90.00
_cell.angle_beta   90.00
_cell.angle_gamma   90.00
#
_symmetry.space_group_name_H-M   'P 1'
#
loop_
_entity.id
_entity.type
_entity.pdbx_description
1 polymer ?
#
loop_
_entity_poly.entity_id
_entity_poly.type
_entity_poly.pdbx_seq_one_letter_code
_entity_poly.pdbx_strand_id
1 'polypeptide(L)'
;MIIPKSSERSALAKCIGKRLKEAREVAGMSQNFAARRLGYVNSSKLAKIEGGTDTNSVPLWLILRASRLYEVSVDFIFGESNDWELSARACMERDVSKWVYDYWERARMRDMEAIKALQNRVRVFRESIADMLAASEELRASVQRFIELNPNFENEMRGGSRLIAAVQRVNDVSGGANHKLIRFREECQATRFQEQIESGTLDLKFK
;
A
#
# COMPACT_ATOMS: atom_id res chain seq x y z
N MET A 1 -6.34 30.42 46.44
CA MET A 1 -5.92 30.73 45.05
C MET A 1 -4.52 31.31 45.12
N ILE A 2 -3.51 30.58 44.62
CA ILE A 2 -2.10 31.01 44.69
C ILE A 2 -1.80 31.73 43.37
N ILE A 3 -1.44 33.01 43.44
CA ILE A 3 -1.06 33.79 42.26
C ILE A 3 0.36 33.37 41.85
N PRO A 4 0.62 33.09 40.56
CA PRO A 4 1.94 32.65 40.10
C PRO A 4 3.06 33.64 40.42
N LYS A 5 4.21 33.10 40.83
CA LYS A 5 5.42 33.89 41.10
C LYS A 5 5.94 34.54 39.81
N SER A 6 6.73 35.61 39.95
CA SER A 6 7.30 36.33 38.79
C SER A 6 8.15 35.41 37.89
N SER A 7 8.87 34.46 38.48
CA SER A 7 9.66 33.45 37.77
C SER A 7 8.81 32.53 36.89
N GLU A 8 7.67 32.08 37.38
CA GLU A 8 6.74 31.19 36.66
C GLU A 8 6.10 31.93 35.48
N ARG A 9 5.71 33.20 35.68
CA ARG A 9 5.19 34.06 34.60
C ARG A 9 6.22 34.29 33.49
N SER A 10 7.48 34.51 33.86
CA SER A 10 8.58 34.64 32.88
C SER A 10 8.83 33.34 32.11
N ALA A 11 8.80 32.19 32.79
CA ALA A 11 8.95 30.89 32.15
C ALA A 11 7.83 30.62 31.14
N LEU A 12 6.58 30.91 31.52
CA LEU A 12 5.42 30.79 30.63
C LEU A 12 5.54 31.70 29.41
N ALA A 13 5.91 32.97 29.61
CA ALA A 13 6.10 33.92 28.51
C ALA A 13 7.19 33.46 27.51
N LYS A 14 8.28 32.87 28.02
CA LYS A 14 9.33 32.26 27.17
C LYS A 14 8.84 31.05 26.38
N CYS A 15 8.06 30.17 27.02
CA CYS A 15 7.44 29.02 26.36
C CYS A 15 6.55 29.48 25.20
N ILE A 16 5.63 30.41 25.48
CA ILE A 16 4.70 30.96 24.50
C ILE A 16 5.45 31.65 23.35
N GLY A 17 6.47 32.45 23.67
CA GLY A 17 7.31 33.10 22.66
C GLY A 17 7.97 32.10 21.70
N LYS A 18 8.55 31.03 22.24
CA LYS A 18 9.16 29.95 21.46
C LYS A 18 8.13 29.26 20.56
N ARG A 19 6.96 28.91 21.09
CA ARG A 19 5.89 28.24 20.32
C ARG A 19 5.29 29.13 19.22
N LEU A 20 5.14 30.43 19.48
CA LEU A 20 4.72 31.39 18.45
C LEU A 20 5.73 31.47 17.30
N LYS A 21 7.02 31.42 17.62
CA LYS A 21 8.09 31.40 16.62
C LYS A 21 8.04 30.11 15.80
N GLU A 22 7.94 28.96 16.46
CA GLU A 22 7.82 27.64 15.81
C GLU A 22 6.60 27.59 14.87
N ALA A 23 5.42 28.00 15.35
CA ALA A 23 4.20 28.04 14.55
C ALA A 23 4.33 28.94 13.31
N ARG A 24 4.93 30.13 13.47
CA ARG A 24 5.17 31.06 12.37
C ARG A 24 6.08 30.45 11.30
N GLU A 25 7.13 29.75 11.72
CA GLU A 25 8.11 29.13 10.82
C GLU A 25 7.52 27.93 10.08
N VAL A 26 6.72 27.09 10.76
CA VAL A 26 5.95 26.01 10.14
C VAL A 26 4.97 26.55 9.10
N ALA A 27 4.32 27.68 9.39
CA ALA A 27 3.44 28.37 8.44
C ALA A 27 4.21 29.10 7.30
N GLY A 28 5.54 29.01 7.25
CA GLY A 28 6.37 29.60 6.19
C GLY A 28 6.40 31.13 6.18
N MET A 29 6.05 31.79 7.29
CA MET A 29 5.91 33.25 7.34
C MET A 29 7.15 33.96 7.87
N SER A 30 7.57 35.04 7.20
CA SER A 30 8.58 35.94 7.75
C SER A 30 8.04 36.74 8.93
N GLN A 31 8.89 37.10 9.89
CA GLN A 31 8.49 37.84 11.09
C GLN A 31 7.87 39.22 10.75
N ASN A 32 8.38 39.90 9.73
CA ASN A 32 7.81 41.17 9.24
C ASN A 32 6.40 41.00 8.67
N PHE A 33 6.19 39.93 7.89
CA PHE A 33 4.90 39.62 7.30
C PHE A 33 3.87 39.26 8.38
N ALA A 34 4.25 38.37 9.30
CA ALA A 34 3.41 37.95 10.41
C ALA A 34 3.03 39.13 11.32
N ALA A 35 3.98 40.00 11.68
CA ALA A 35 3.72 41.16 12.54
C ALA A 35 2.65 42.09 11.94
N ARG A 36 2.74 42.41 10.64
CA ARG A 36 1.73 43.22 9.95
C ARG A 36 0.36 42.54 9.93
N ARG A 37 0.31 41.23 9.67
CA ARG A 37 -0.94 40.46 9.66
C ARG A 37 -1.59 40.33 11.04
N LEU A 38 -0.79 40.33 12.10
CA LEU A 38 -1.28 40.31 13.48
C LEU A 38 -1.78 41.68 13.96
N GLY A 39 -1.45 42.76 13.22
CA GLY A 39 -1.89 44.13 13.50
C GLY A 39 -0.83 45.00 14.16
N TYR A 40 0.44 44.61 14.13
CA TYR A 40 1.55 45.47 14.55
C TYR A 40 2.05 46.35 13.39
N VAL A 41 2.51 47.55 13.74
CA VAL A 41 3.12 48.50 12.80
C VAL A 41 4.46 47.99 12.28
N ASN A 42 5.24 47.33 13.13
CA ASN A 42 6.55 46.76 12.81
C ASN A 42 6.79 45.41 13.53
N SER A 43 7.86 44.71 13.15
CA SER A 43 8.23 43.41 13.72
C SER A 43 8.86 43.48 15.11
N SER A 44 9.30 44.66 15.57
CA SER A 44 10.04 44.81 16.82
C SER A 44 9.27 44.29 18.04
N LYS A 45 7.95 44.47 18.07
CA LYS A 45 7.12 43.97 19.18
C LYS A 45 6.96 42.45 19.12
N LEU A 46 6.70 41.90 17.92
CA LEU A 46 6.61 40.46 17.72
C LEU A 46 7.94 39.76 18.03
N ALA A 47 9.08 40.35 17.64
CA ALA A 47 10.41 39.82 17.91
C ALA A 47 10.72 39.70 19.41
N LYS A 48 10.32 40.69 20.22
CA LYS A 48 10.49 40.65 21.68
C LYS A 48 9.62 39.57 22.34
N ILE A 49 8.42 39.37 21.80
CA ILE A 49 7.49 38.32 22.25
C ILE A 49 8.05 36.94 21.90
N GLU A 50 8.42 36.71 20.64
CA GLU A 50 9.04 35.45 20.18
C GLU A 50 10.34 35.14 20.91
N GLY A 51 11.13 36.18 21.23
CA GLY A 51 12.38 36.05 21.99
C GLY A 51 12.20 35.93 23.51
N GLY A 52 10.96 35.97 24.03
CA GLY A 52 10.70 35.86 25.47
C GLY A 52 11.34 36.96 26.33
N THR A 53 11.64 38.10 25.72
CA THR A 53 12.25 39.28 26.39
C THR A 53 11.21 40.28 26.87
N ASP A 54 9.98 40.19 26.37
CA ASP A 54 8.83 40.95 26.87
C ASP A 54 8.15 40.22 28.04
N THR A 55 8.75 40.33 29.23
CA THR A 55 8.38 39.52 30.41
C THR A 55 7.02 39.91 31.02
N ASN A 56 6.46 41.07 30.67
CA ASN A 56 5.30 41.63 31.39
C ASN A 56 3.95 41.10 30.89
N SER A 57 3.81 40.70 29.62
CA SER A 57 2.60 39.99 29.15
C SER A 57 2.64 39.70 27.65
N VAL A 58 2.45 38.44 27.25
CA VAL A 58 1.96 38.12 25.91
C VAL A 58 0.47 38.46 25.86
N PRO A 59 -0.01 39.34 24.95
CA PRO A 59 -1.42 39.71 24.93
C PRO A 59 -2.31 38.53 24.52
N LEU A 60 -3.43 38.29 25.23
CA LEU A 60 -4.36 37.20 24.90
C LEU A 60 -4.94 37.32 23.49
N TRP A 61 -5.20 38.56 23.03
CA TRP A 61 -5.67 38.81 21.67
C TRP A 61 -4.67 38.34 20.61
N LEU A 62 -3.36 38.40 20.92
CA LEU A 62 -2.31 37.97 20.02
C LEU A 62 -2.35 36.46 19.87
N ILE A 63 -2.55 35.72 20.96
CA ILE A 63 -2.63 34.25 20.95
C ILE A 63 -3.76 33.79 20.03
N LEU A 64 -4.96 34.38 20.18
CA LEU A 64 -6.11 34.02 19.35
C LEU A 64 -5.93 34.40 17.87
N ARG A 65 -5.25 35.52 17.58
CA ARG A 65 -4.96 35.89 16.19
C ARG A 65 -3.86 35.03 15.59
N ALA A 66 -2.84 34.70 16.36
CA ALA A 66 -1.74 33.84 15.95
C ALA A 66 -2.21 32.42 15.69
N SER A 67 -3.08 31.86 16.54
CA SER A 67 -3.66 30.52 16.33
C SER A 67 -4.40 30.43 15.00
N ARG A 68 -5.15 31.48 14.63
CA ARG A 68 -5.85 31.56 13.34
C ARG A 68 -4.92 31.83 12.16
N LEU A 69 -3.91 32.69 12.33
CA LEU A 69 -3.01 33.09 11.25
C LEU A 69 -1.99 31.99 10.91
N TYR A 70 -1.48 31.30 11.93
CA TYR A 70 -0.49 30.23 11.78
C TYR A 70 -1.13 28.84 11.64
N GLU A 71 -2.46 28.79 11.70
CA GLU A 71 -3.25 27.55 11.63
C GLU A 71 -2.84 26.52 12.70
N VAL A 72 -2.61 26.98 13.94
CA VAL A 72 -2.25 26.13 15.08
C VAL A 72 -3.25 26.18 16.23
N SER A 73 -3.28 25.15 17.07
CA SER A 73 -4.07 25.18 18.31
C SER A 73 -3.54 26.19 19.33
N VAL A 74 -4.44 26.70 20.17
CA VAL A 74 -4.06 27.56 21.30
C VAL A 74 -3.23 26.78 22.32
N ASP A 75 -3.53 25.50 22.52
CA ASP A 75 -2.80 24.62 23.44
C ASP A 75 -1.35 24.42 23.00
N PHE A 76 -1.09 24.34 21.69
CA PHE A 76 0.26 24.35 21.14
C PHE A 76 1.00 25.65 21.49
N ILE A 77 0.34 26.81 21.34
CA ILE A 77 0.94 28.12 21.67
C ILE A 77 1.26 28.23 23.16
N PHE A 78 0.40 27.72 24.05
CA PHE A 78 0.68 27.67 25.49
C PHE A 78 1.74 26.62 25.86
N GLY A 79 2.02 25.68 24.96
CA GLY A 79 2.98 24.59 25.18
C GLY A 79 2.42 23.39 25.94
N GLU A 80 1.09 23.33 26.12
CA GLU A 80 0.39 22.18 26.72
C GLU A 80 0.37 20.97 25.77
N SER A 81 0.37 21.22 24.45
CA SER A 81 0.47 20.18 23.42
C SER A 81 1.72 20.36 22.56
N ASN A 82 2.31 19.25 22.14
CA ASN A 82 3.32 19.23 21.07
C ASN A 82 2.69 19.18 19.67
N ASP A 83 1.40 18.88 19.57
CA ASP A 83 0.66 18.82 18.32
C ASP A 83 0.20 20.23 17.93
N TRP A 84 0.62 20.67 16.74
CA TRP A 84 0.33 22.00 16.23
C TRP A 84 -1.06 22.06 15.58
N GLU A 85 -1.73 20.95 15.31
CA GLU A 85 -3.00 20.96 14.58
C GLU A 85 -4.13 21.69 15.33
N LEU A 86 -4.93 22.46 14.58
CA LEU A 86 -6.00 23.36 15.07
C LEU A 86 -7.12 22.67 15.85
N SER A 87 -7.35 21.37 15.65
CA SER A 87 -8.47 20.66 16.28
C SER A 87 -8.12 19.22 16.61
N ALA A 88 -8.64 18.71 17.73
CA ALA A 88 -8.56 17.29 18.07
C ALA A 88 -9.10 16.38 16.95
N ARG A 89 -10.05 16.90 16.15
CA ARG A 89 -10.57 16.20 14.97
C ARG A 89 -9.52 16.01 13.88
N ALA A 90 -8.70 17.02 13.58
CA ALA A 90 -7.62 16.89 12.60
C ALA A 90 -6.61 15.82 13.03
N CYS A 91 -6.26 15.81 14.33
CA CYS A 91 -5.32 14.83 14.89
C CYS A 91 -5.87 13.41 14.76
N MET A 92 -7.16 13.23 15.10
CA MET A 92 -7.88 11.97 14.91
C MET A 92 -7.94 11.56 13.43
N GLU A 93 -8.24 12.48 12.51
CA GLU A 93 -8.30 12.20 11.07
C GLU A 93 -6.94 11.74 10.52
N ARG A 94 -5.84 12.36 10.96
CA ARG A 94 -4.47 11.95 10.61
C ARG A 94 -4.13 10.57 11.16
N ASP A 95 -4.41 10.32 12.43
CA ASP A 95 -4.11 9.05 13.08
C ASP A 95 -4.95 7.91 12.49
N VAL A 96 -6.22 8.15 12.18
CA VAL A 96 -7.08 7.21 11.44
C VAL A 96 -6.52 6.96 10.05
N SER A 97 -6.11 8.00 9.31
CA SER A 97 -5.54 7.85 7.97
C SER A 97 -4.26 7.01 8.00
N LYS A 98 -3.37 7.25 8.96
CA LYS A 98 -2.16 6.45 9.17
C LYS A 98 -2.51 5.00 9.49
N TRP A 99 -3.47 4.78 10.39
CA TRP A 99 -3.90 3.43 10.76
C TRP A 99 -4.51 2.66 9.58
N VAL A 100 -5.38 3.31 8.78
CA VAL A 100 -5.96 2.72 7.57
C VAL A 100 -4.85 2.35 6.58
N TYR A 101 -3.89 3.26 6.36
CA TYR A 101 -2.75 3.02 5.49
C TYR A 101 -1.92 1.80 5.95
N ASP A 102 -1.54 1.76 7.23
CA ASP A 102 -0.76 0.66 7.80
C ASP A 102 -1.53 -0.67 7.72
N TYR A 103 -2.85 -0.66 7.94
CA TYR A 103 -3.70 -1.83 7.82
C TYR A 103 -3.77 -2.33 6.37
N TRP A 104 -3.98 -1.42 5.41
CA TRP A 104 -4.00 -1.74 3.99
C TRP A 104 -2.68 -2.29 3.49
N GLU A 105 -1.55 -1.70 3.91
CA GLU A 105 -0.23 -2.17 3.52
C GLU A 105 0.00 -3.59 4.02
N ARG A 106 -0.35 -3.89 5.27
CA ARG A 106 -0.27 -5.26 5.81
C ARG A 106 -1.20 -6.23 5.09
N ALA A 107 -2.42 -5.82 4.74
CA ALA A 107 -3.34 -6.64 3.98
C ALA A 107 -2.78 -6.95 2.58
N ARG A 108 -2.34 -5.91 1.85
CA ARG A 108 -1.71 -6.03 0.54
C ARG A 108 -0.50 -6.96 0.56
N MET A 109 0.36 -6.87 1.58
CA MET A 109 1.52 -7.75 1.71
C MET A 109 1.12 -9.21 1.90
N ARG A 110 0.11 -9.50 2.75
CA ARG A 110 -0.43 -10.86 2.91
C ARG A 110 -1.03 -11.39 1.61
N ASP A 111 -1.78 -10.56 0.89
CA ASP A 111 -2.39 -10.94 -0.38
C ASP A 111 -1.33 -11.22 -1.44
N MET A 112 -0.28 -10.41 -1.50
CA MET A 112 0.86 -10.61 -2.40
C MET A 112 1.58 -11.94 -2.12
N GLU A 113 1.80 -12.28 -0.86
CA GLU A 113 2.38 -13.57 -0.47
C GLU A 113 1.48 -14.74 -0.88
N ALA A 114 0.17 -14.62 -0.68
CA ALA A 114 -0.80 -15.63 -1.08
C ALA A 114 -0.83 -15.82 -2.61
N ILE A 115 -0.82 -14.73 -3.38
CA ILE A 115 -0.77 -14.77 -4.85
C ILE A 115 0.53 -15.43 -5.32
N LYS A 116 1.68 -15.06 -4.74
CA LYS A 116 2.97 -15.67 -5.07
C LYS A 116 2.99 -17.17 -4.77
N ALA A 117 2.43 -17.59 -3.64
CA ALA A 117 2.31 -19.00 -3.29
C ALA A 117 1.40 -19.75 -4.28
N LEU A 118 0.28 -19.15 -4.69
CA LEU A 118 -0.62 -19.72 -5.68
C LEU A 118 0.06 -19.87 -7.05
N GLN A 119 0.77 -18.84 -7.52
CA GLN A 119 1.53 -18.88 -8.77
C GLN A 119 2.58 -20.00 -8.77
N ASN A 120 3.31 -20.16 -7.66
CA ASN A 120 4.27 -21.24 -7.52
C ASN A 120 3.61 -22.63 -7.60
N ARG A 121 2.44 -22.82 -6.96
CA ARG A 121 1.69 -24.08 -7.03
C ARG A 121 1.20 -24.37 -8.46
N VAL A 122 0.66 -23.36 -9.15
CA VAL A 122 0.22 -23.49 -10.55
C VAL A 122 1.39 -23.85 -11.46
N ARG A 123 2.58 -23.26 -11.24
CA ARG A 123 3.79 -23.61 -11.99
C ARG A 123 4.16 -25.09 -11.81
N VAL A 124 4.19 -25.59 -10.57
CA VAL A 124 4.50 -26.99 -10.27
C VAL A 124 3.50 -27.92 -10.96
N PHE A 125 2.18 -27.62 -10.89
CA PHE A 125 1.19 -28.44 -11.59
C PHE A 125 1.38 -28.46 -13.10
N ARG A 126 1.76 -27.33 -13.70
CA ARG A 126 2.03 -27.25 -15.13
C ARG A 126 3.22 -28.12 -15.52
N GLU A 127 4.31 -28.08 -14.76
CA GLU A 127 5.48 -28.91 -14.99
C GLU A 127 5.10 -30.40 -14.87
N SER A 128 4.40 -30.81 -13.81
CA SER A 128 3.95 -32.19 -13.64
C SER A 128 2.99 -32.69 -14.74
N ILE A 129 2.10 -31.84 -15.24
CA ILE A 129 1.20 -32.21 -16.35
C ILE A 129 1.98 -32.34 -17.66
N ALA A 130 2.98 -31.48 -17.90
CA ALA A 130 3.84 -31.59 -19.07
C ALA A 130 4.66 -32.89 -19.04
N ASP A 131 5.24 -33.23 -17.88
CA ASP A 131 5.98 -34.49 -17.68
C ASP A 131 5.07 -35.71 -17.90
N MET A 132 3.83 -35.66 -17.40
CA MET A 132 2.85 -36.73 -17.57
C MET A 132 2.44 -36.92 -19.04
N LEU A 133 2.29 -35.82 -19.78
CA LEU A 133 2.00 -35.87 -21.20
C LEU A 133 3.17 -36.48 -21.98
N ALA A 134 4.39 -36.01 -21.72
CA ALA A 134 5.59 -36.55 -22.35
C ALA A 134 5.75 -38.06 -22.09
N ALA A 135 5.59 -38.49 -20.84
CA ALA A 135 5.65 -39.90 -20.46
C ALA A 135 4.54 -40.74 -21.14
N SER A 136 3.33 -40.18 -21.30
CA SER A 136 2.25 -40.87 -22.01
C SER A 136 2.50 -41.03 -23.51
N GLU A 137 3.12 -40.02 -24.13
CA GLU A 137 3.51 -40.06 -25.54
C GLU A 137 4.65 -41.06 -25.78
N GLU A 138 5.63 -41.10 -24.88
CA GLU A 138 6.73 -42.08 -24.91
C GLU A 138 6.21 -43.52 -24.73
N LEU A 139 5.29 -43.74 -23.79
CA LEU A 139 4.62 -45.01 -23.59
C LEU A 139 3.87 -45.44 -24.87
N ARG A 140 3.14 -44.52 -25.50
CA ARG A 140 2.43 -44.77 -26.76
C ARG A 140 3.39 -45.18 -27.86
N ALA A 141 4.50 -44.47 -28.02
CA ALA A 141 5.50 -44.75 -29.04
C ALA A 141 6.18 -46.11 -28.81
N SER A 142 6.50 -46.44 -27.56
CA SER A 142 7.12 -47.72 -27.20
C SER A 142 6.18 -48.90 -27.43
N VAL A 143 4.90 -48.77 -27.09
CA VAL A 143 3.89 -49.80 -27.37
C VAL A 143 3.64 -49.93 -28.87
N GLN A 144 3.59 -48.81 -29.61
CA GLN A 144 3.47 -48.85 -31.07
C GLN A 144 4.64 -49.61 -31.70
N ARG A 145 5.87 -49.32 -31.27
CA ARG A 145 7.06 -50.03 -31.74
C ARG A 145 7.03 -51.51 -31.38
N PHE A 146 6.52 -51.86 -30.21
CA PHE A 146 6.35 -53.24 -29.79
C PHE A 146 5.36 -54.01 -30.69
N ILE A 147 4.26 -53.35 -31.08
CA ILE A 147 3.27 -53.90 -32.03
C ILE A 147 3.91 -54.13 -33.40
N GLU A 148 4.68 -53.17 -33.92
CA GLU A 148 5.39 -53.31 -35.20
C GLU A 148 6.35 -54.51 -35.23
N LEU A 149 7.03 -54.78 -34.11
CA LEU A 149 7.97 -55.90 -33.99
C LEU A 149 7.28 -57.26 -33.78
N ASN A 150 5.99 -57.26 -33.43
CA ASN A 150 5.22 -58.48 -33.15
C ASN A 150 3.89 -58.46 -33.93
N PRO A 151 3.89 -58.84 -35.23
CA PRO A 151 2.71 -58.76 -36.09
C PRO A 151 1.48 -59.55 -35.59
N ASN A 152 1.71 -60.60 -34.79
CA ASN A 152 0.65 -61.44 -34.22
C ASN A 152 0.10 -60.89 -32.88
N PHE A 153 0.58 -59.73 -32.41
CA PHE A 153 0.24 -59.18 -31.10
C PHE A 153 -1.27 -58.96 -30.91
N GLU A 154 -1.96 -58.45 -31.94
CA GLU A 154 -3.40 -58.16 -31.83
C GLU A 154 -4.27 -59.42 -31.88
N ASN A 155 -3.86 -60.43 -32.66
CA ASN A 155 -4.69 -61.60 -32.95
C ASN A 155 -4.39 -62.82 -32.06
N GLU A 156 -3.14 -62.99 -31.60
CA GLU A 156 -2.72 -64.20 -30.89
C GLU A 156 -2.32 -63.95 -29.42
N MET A 157 -1.90 -62.73 -29.06
CA MET A 157 -1.44 -62.47 -27.69
C MET A 157 -2.61 -62.05 -26.77
N ARG A 158 -2.89 -62.92 -25.79
CA ARG A 158 -3.90 -62.65 -24.75
C ARG A 158 -3.55 -61.37 -23.99
N GLY A 159 -4.45 -60.39 -24.02
CA GLY A 159 -4.30 -59.12 -23.30
C GLY A 159 -3.84 -57.94 -24.15
N GLY A 160 -3.54 -58.13 -25.45
CA GLY A 160 -3.12 -57.05 -26.36
C GLY A 160 -4.15 -55.91 -26.45
N SER A 161 -5.42 -56.25 -26.65
CA SER A 161 -6.52 -55.27 -26.68
C SER A 161 -6.70 -54.49 -25.36
N ARG A 162 -6.48 -55.14 -24.21
CA ARG A 162 -6.53 -54.47 -22.89
C ARG A 162 -5.36 -53.52 -22.68
N LEU A 163 -4.16 -53.88 -23.17
CA LEU A 163 -2.98 -53.01 -23.10
C LEU A 163 -3.17 -51.76 -23.96
N ILE A 164 -3.61 -51.92 -25.22
CA ILE A 164 -3.90 -50.81 -26.13
C ILE A 164 -4.95 -49.87 -25.50
N ALA A 165 -6.04 -50.44 -24.98
CA ALA A 165 -7.08 -49.64 -24.31
C ALA A 165 -6.60 -48.94 -23.03
N ALA A 166 -5.61 -49.49 -22.32
CA ALA A 166 -5.00 -48.84 -21.16
C ALA A 166 -4.10 -47.67 -21.58
N VAL A 167 -3.26 -47.86 -22.61
CA VAL A 167 -2.37 -46.83 -23.15
C VAL A 167 -3.15 -45.68 -23.76
N GLN A 168 -4.23 -45.97 -24.50
CA GLN A 168 -5.10 -44.94 -25.06
C GLN A 168 -5.75 -44.11 -23.94
N ARG A 169 -6.28 -44.77 -22.89
CA ARG A 169 -6.86 -44.07 -21.73
C ARG A 169 -5.87 -43.14 -21.04
N VAL A 170 -4.62 -43.56 -20.87
CA VAL A 170 -3.57 -42.70 -20.26
C VAL A 170 -3.31 -41.48 -21.14
N ASN A 171 -3.18 -41.65 -22.46
CA ASN A 171 -2.99 -40.52 -23.39
C ASN A 171 -4.17 -39.56 -23.39
N ASP A 172 -5.40 -40.07 -23.42
CA ASP A 172 -6.61 -39.24 -23.41
C ASP A 172 -6.72 -38.42 -22.12
N VAL A 173 -6.40 -39.02 -20.96
CA VAL A 173 -6.42 -38.35 -19.66
C VAL A 173 -5.33 -37.28 -19.58
N SER A 174 -4.09 -37.59 -19.99
CA SER A 174 -2.98 -36.63 -20.01
C SER A 174 -3.26 -35.47 -20.97
N GLY A 175 -3.77 -35.75 -22.17
CA GLY A 175 -4.15 -34.73 -23.15
C GLY A 175 -5.29 -33.84 -22.66
N GLY A 176 -6.31 -34.45 -22.03
CA GLY A 176 -7.43 -33.72 -21.42
C GLY A 176 -6.99 -32.83 -20.25
N ALA A 177 -6.03 -33.27 -19.43
CA ALA A 177 -5.46 -32.47 -18.36
C ALA A 177 -4.69 -31.25 -18.90
N ASN A 178 -3.89 -31.44 -19.96
CA ASN A 178 -3.16 -30.36 -20.62
C ASN A 178 -4.11 -29.32 -21.27
N HIS A 179 -5.17 -29.77 -21.95
CA HIS A 179 -6.19 -28.87 -22.52
C HIS A 179 -6.88 -28.01 -21.46
N LYS A 180 -7.24 -28.60 -20.31
CA LYS A 180 -7.83 -27.83 -19.19
C LYS A 180 -6.86 -26.78 -18.66
N LEU A 181 -5.56 -27.08 -18.61
CA LEU A 181 -4.54 -26.14 -18.15
C LEU A 181 -4.33 -24.98 -19.14
N ILE A 182 -4.36 -25.26 -20.45
CA ILE A 182 -4.31 -24.23 -21.50
C ILE A 182 -5.52 -23.30 -21.38
N ARG A 183 -6.73 -23.86 -21.28
CA ARG A 183 -7.96 -23.07 -21.11
C ARG A 183 -7.93 -22.19 -19.86
N PHE A 184 -7.51 -22.75 -18.72
CA PHE A 184 -7.37 -21.98 -17.47
C PHE A 184 -6.42 -20.77 -17.64
N ARG A 185 -5.34 -20.92 -18.41
CA ARG A 185 -4.41 -19.82 -18.73
C ARG A 185 -5.08 -18.74 -19.58
N GLU A 186 -5.84 -19.13 -20.60
CA GLU A 186 -6.55 -18.19 -21.48
C GLU A 186 -7.59 -17.39 -20.69
N GLU A 187 -8.33 -18.04 -19.80
CA GLU A 187 -9.28 -17.39 -18.88
C GLU A 187 -8.56 -16.37 -17.99
N CYS A 188 -7.42 -16.74 -17.40
CA CYS A 188 -6.62 -15.81 -16.58
C CYS A 188 -6.05 -14.62 -17.37
N GLN A 189 -5.71 -14.82 -18.65
CA GLN A 189 -5.23 -13.73 -19.51
C GLN A 189 -6.36 -12.79 -19.90
N ALA A 190 -7.55 -13.31 -20.23
CA ALA A 190 -8.71 -12.52 -20.60
C ALA A 190 -9.15 -11.58 -19.47
N THR A 191 -9.20 -12.07 -18.22
CA THR A 191 -9.52 -11.24 -17.05
C THR A 191 -8.51 -10.12 -16.86
N ARG A 192 -7.20 -10.40 -17.04
CA ARG A 192 -6.14 -9.40 -16.93
C ARG A 192 -6.24 -8.31 -18.00
N PHE A 193 -6.70 -8.65 -19.21
CA PHE A 193 -6.96 -7.67 -20.27
C PHE A 193 -8.18 -6.79 -19.95
N GLN A 194 -9.26 -7.36 -19.40
CA GLN A 194 -10.43 -6.60 -18.98
C GLN A 194 -10.09 -5.60 -17.86
N GLU A 195 -9.35 -6.04 -16.85
CA GLU A 195 -8.90 -5.17 -15.76
C GLU A 195 -8.00 -4.01 -16.25
N GLN A 196 -7.15 -4.25 -17.27
CA GLN A 196 -6.29 -3.20 -17.85
C GLN A 196 -7.04 -2.18 -18.72
N ILE A 197 -8.15 -2.60 -19.34
CA ILE A 197 -9.06 -1.71 -20.08
C ILE A 197 -9.84 -0.84 -19.08
N GLU A 198 -10.36 -1.43 -18.01
CA GLU A 198 -11.09 -0.72 -16.95
C GLU A 198 -10.21 0.23 -16.14
N SER A 199 -8.93 -0.11 -15.91
CA SER A 199 -7.96 0.77 -15.24
C SER A 199 -7.40 1.88 -16.14
N GLY A 200 -7.81 1.96 -17.40
CA GLY A 200 -7.38 3.00 -18.36
C GLY A 200 -5.91 2.91 -18.80
N THR A 201 -5.24 1.78 -18.55
CA THR A 201 -3.79 1.62 -18.80
C THR A 201 -3.50 1.18 -20.25
N LEU A 202 -4.48 0.63 -20.95
CA LEU A 202 -4.42 0.31 -22.38
C LEU A 202 -5.11 1.41 -23.20
N ASP A 203 -4.35 2.41 -23.64
CA ASP A 203 -4.78 3.37 -24.65
C ASP A 203 -4.84 2.65 -26.00
N LEU A 204 -5.97 2.00 -26.29
CA LEU A 204 -6.26 1.40 -27.59
C LEU A 204 -6.51 2.51 -28.61
N LYS A 205 -5.44 3.20 -29.02
CA LYS A 205 -5.43 3.99 -30.25
C LYS A 205 -5.42 3.06 -31.43
N PHE A 206 -6.61 2.63 -31.84
CA PHE A 206 -6.82 2.12 -33.18
C PHE A 206 -6.52 3.26 -34.18
N LYS A 207 -5.50 3.06 -34.99
CA LYS A 207 -5.30 3.75 -36.28
C LYS A 207 -5.72 2.81 -37.39
#